data_AF-A0A5B9P7N0-F1
#
_entry.id   AF-A0A5B9P7N0-F1
#
_cell.length_a   1.000
_cell.length_b   1.000
_cell.length_c   1.000
_cell.angle_alpha   90.00
_cell.angle_beta   90.00
_cell.angle_gamma   90.00
#
_symmetry.space_group_name_H-M   'P 1'
#
loop_
_entity.id
_entity.type
_entity.pdbx_description
1 polymer ?
#
loop_
_entity_poly.entity_id
_entity_poly.type
_entity_poly.pdbx_seq_one_letter_code
_entity_poly.pdbx_strand_id
1 'polypeptide(L)'
;MKFSNRPIAMGICLIAITMVSGCIGSNEANYSQLGLIKVTGNIKLDGEPLPDTVVFFEQTDGTMSYATTDANGDYRMKFNSEVDGVLPGEVVVKISTLASTGELKTDEGDAEVDPDLPKPKEKKELVPVEYHKESKLNLTIPTGNNVFNFDLNSDGSTTGPI
;
A
#
# COMPACT_ATOMS: atom_id res chain seq x y z
N MET A 1 -14.21 68.10 -48.91
CA MET A 1 -15.62 68.55 -48.79
C MET A 1 -16.54 67.38 -49.13
N LYS A 2 -17.59 67.21 -48.30
CA LYS A 2 -18.81 66.39 -48.46
C LYS A 2 -18.74 64.88 -48.16
N PHE A 3 -19.24 64.61 -46.96
CA PHE A 3 -19.91 63.42 -46.43
C PHE A 3 -20.70 62.59 -47.45
N SER A 4 -20.66 61.26 -47.27
CA SER A 4 -21.90 60.47 -47.23
C SER A 4 -21.73 59.28 -46.29
N ASN A 5 -22.54 59.27 -45.24
CA ASN A 5 -22.81 58.13 -44.36
C ASN A 5 -24.11 57.45 -44.83
N ARG A 6 -24.27 56.17 -44.43
CA ARG A 6 -25.50 55.35 -44.20
C ARG A 6 -25.58 54.08 -45.08
N PRO A 7 -26.33 53.03 -44.67
CA PRO A 7 -26.39 52.36 -43.36
C PRO A 7 -26.38 50.80 -43.46
N ILE A 8 -26.01 50.14 -42.37
CA ILE A 8 -26.49 48.84 -41.85
C ILE A 8 -26.84 47.75 -42.90
N ALA A 9 -25.97 46.74 -43.02
CA ALA A 9 -26.37 45.39 -43.42
C ALA A 9 -25.87 44.39 -42.39
N MET A 10 -26.84 43.83 -41.68
CA MET A 10 -26.84 42.69 -40.79
C MET A 10 -25.99 41.53 -41.35
N GLY A 11 -24.93 41.17 -40.63
CA GLY A 11 -24.06 40.05 -40.97
C GLY A 11 -23.63 39.33 -39.69
N ILE A 12 -24.55 38.52 -39.16
CA ILE A 12 -24.31 37.54 -38.11
C ILE A 12 -23.20 36.60 -38.60
N CYS A 13 -21.98 36.79 -38.10
CA CYS A 13 -20.90 35.81 -38.26
C CYS A 13 -20.74 35.08 -36.92
N LEU A 14 -21.74 34.21 -36.67
CA LEU A 14 -21.72 33.19 -35.63
C LEU A 14 -20.79 32.08 -36.13
N ILE A 15 -19.52 32.08 -35.72
CA ILE A 15 -18.64 30.92 -35.94
C ILE A 15 -18.13 30.46 -34.59
N ALA A 16 -18.61 29.27 -34.26
CA ALA A 16 -18.55 28.59 -32.99
C ALA A 16 -17.12 28.40 -32.48
N ILE A 17 -16.84 28.97 -31.31
CA ILE A 17 -15.80 28.48 -30.42
C ILE A 17 -16.35 27.16 -29.84
N THR A 18 -16.03 26.04 -30.48
CA THR A 18 -16.26 24.73 -29.89
C THR A 18 -15.32 24.59 -28.70
N MET A 19 -15.85 24.91 -27.52
CA MET A 19 -15.28 24.49 -26.25
C MET A 19 -15.14 22.97 -26.30
N VAL A 20 -13.91 22.50 -26.53
CA VAL A 20 -13.52 21.14 -26.17
C VAL A 20 -13.47 21.14 -24.64
N SER A 21 -14.62 20.97 -24.00
CA SER A 21 -14.70 20.53 -22.62
C SER A 21 -14.27 19.07 -22.61
N GLY A 22 -12.97 18.84 -22.76
CA GLY A 22 -12.36 17.60 -22.32
C GLY A 22 -12.60 17.51 -20.83
N CYS A 23 -13.60 16.73 -20.43
CA CYS A 23 -13.70 16.25 -19.07
C CYS A 23 -12.40 15.49 -18.79
N ILE A 24 -11.43 16.16 -18.18
CA ILE A 24 -10.46 15.52 -17.30
C ILE A 24 -11.30 15.06 -16.11
N GLY A 25 -12.00 13.93 -16.28
CA GLY A 25 -12.50 13.18 -15.16
C GLY A 25 -11.27 12.53 -14.54
N SER A 26 -10.86 13.01 -13.38
CA SER A 26 -10.00 12.21 -12.52
C SER A 26 -10.73 10.87 -12.31
N ASN A 27 -10.17 9.79 -12.84
CA ASN A 27 -10.62 8.44 -12.51
C ASN A 27 -10.16 8.16 -11.07
N GLU A 28 -10.79 8.81 -10.09
CA GLU A 28 -10.58 8.52 -8.69
C GLU A 28 -11.16 7.14 -8.39
N ALA A 29 -10.33 6.27 -7.81
CA ALA A 29 -10.76 4.95 -7.40
C ALA A 29 -11.80 5.08 -6.29
N ASN A 30 -12.98 4.46 -6.47
CA ASN A 30 -14.03 4.45 -5.46
C ASN A 30 -13.84 3.27 -4.50
N TYR A 31 -13.04 3.47 -3.45
CA TYR A 31 -12.75 2.45 -2.44
C TYR A 31 -13.94 2.12 -1.53
N SER A 32 -14.95 3.00 -1.44
CA SER A 32 -16.10 2.79 -0.54
C SER A 32 -16.95 1.56 -0.90
N GLN A 33 -16.83 1.07 -2.13
CA GLN A 33 -17.56 -0.12 -2.60
C GLN A 33 -16.85 -1.44 -2.30
N LEU A 34 -15.57 -1.40 -1.89
CA LEU A 34 -14.75 -2.59 -1.68
C LEU A 34 -15.02 -3.29 -0.34
N GLY A 35 -15.73 -2.64 0.59
CA GLY A 35 -16.04 -3.23 1.89
C GLY A 35 -14.79 -3.55 2.73
N LEU A 36 -13.76 -2.68 2.66
CA LEU A 36 -12.48 -2.88 3.34
C LEU A 36 -12.68 -3.02 4.85
N ILE A 37 -12.02 -4.02 5.42
CA ILE A 37 -12.05 -4.40 6.83
C ILE A 37 -10.83 -3.81 7.52
N LYS A 38 -11.04 -3.11 8.63
CA LYS A 38 -9.94 -2.58 9.43
C LYS A 38 -9.25 -3.73 10.16
N VAL A 39 -7.96 -3.91 9.87
CA VAL A 39 -7.11 -4.90 10.51
C VAL A 39 -5.91 -4.22 11.16
N THR A 40 -5.64 -4.58 12.40
CA THR A 40 -4.47 -4.17 13.18
C THR A 40 -3.86 -5.39 13.86
N GLY A 41 -2.68 -5.23 14.44
CA GLY A 41 -2.11 -6.26 15.30
C GLY A 41 -0.72 -5.90 15.78
N ASN A 42 -0.07 -6.90 16.36
CA ASN A 42 1.30 -6.82 16.86
C ASN A 42 2.10 -8.03 16.36
N ILE A 43 3.38 -7.85 16.04
CA ILE A 43 4.30 -8.91 15.63
C ILE A 43 5.49 -8.95 16.58
N LYS A 44 5.80 -10.17 17.04
CA LYS A 44 6.98 -10.46 17.86
C LYS A 44 7.76 -11.62 17.28
N LEU A 45 9.07 -11.64 17.55
CA LEU A 45 9.95 -12.77 17.30
C LEU A 45 10.64 -13.14 18.61
N ASP A 46 10.51 -14.40 19.03
CA ASP A 46 11.05 -14.93 20.28
C ASP A 46 10.66 -14.11 21.52
N GLY A 47 9.44 -13.55 21.51
CA GLY A 47 8.89 -12.74 22.58
C GLY A 47 9.23 -11.25 22.54
N GLU A 48 10.12 -10.82 21.64
CA GLU A 48 10.52 -9.43 21.47
C GLU A 48 9.73 -8.74 20.34
N PRO A 49 9.31 -7.47 20.49
CA PRO A 49 8.73 -6.68 19.41
C PRO A 49 9.58 -6.71 18.13
N LEU A 50 8.92 -6.86 16.99
CA LEU A 50 9.61 -6.93 15.70
C LEU A 50 9.31 -5.68 14.85
N PRO A 51 10.15 -4.63 14.93
CA PRO A 51 9.96 -3.38 14.19
C PRO A 51 10.37 -3.47 12.72
N ASP A 52 10.01 -2.46 11.93
CA ASP A 52 10.39 -2.29 10.51
C ASP A 52 10.14 -3.54 9.65
N THR A 53 9.10 -4.29 10.01
CA THR A 53 8.78 -5.58 9.39
C THR A 53 7.55 -5.44 8.55
N VAL A 54 7.62 -5.94 7.33
CA VAL A 54 6.49 -5.90 6.41
C VAL A 54 5.66 -7.16 6.57
N VAL A 55 4.35 -6.98 6.73
CA VAL A 55 3.36 -8.03 6.68
C VAL A 55 2.48 -7.84 5.45
N PHE A 56 2.30 -8.91 4.69
CA PHE A 56 1.40 -8.99 3.53
C PHE A 56 0.27 -9.95 3.83
N PHE A 57 -0.96 -9.57 3.49
CA PHE A 57 -2.12 -10.44 3.43
C PHE A 57 -2.45 -10.65 1.95
N GLU A 58 -2.20 -11.85 1.45
CA GLU A 58 -2.36 -12.22 0.04
C GLU A 58 -3.61 -13.08 -0.14
N GLN A 59 -4.56 -12.60 -0.93
CA GLN A 59 -5.74 -13.37 -1.33
C GLN A 59 -5.41 -14.35 -2.46
N THR A 60 -6.29 -15.33 -2.67
CA THR A 60 -6.13 -16.36 -3.71
C THR A 60 -6.14 -15.81 -5.14
N ASP A 61 -6.68 -14.61 -5.35
CA ASP A 61 -6.65 -13.89 -6.63
C ASP A 61 -5.38 -13.04 -6.83
N GLY A 62 -4.46 -13.06 -5.87
CA GLY A 62 -3.21 -12.30 -5.88
C GLY A 62 -3.32 -10.88 -5.33
N THR A 63 -4.51 -10.45 -4.89
CA THR A 63 -4.66 -9.15 -4.23
C THR A 63 -3.88 -9.14 -2.92
N MET A 64 -3.02 -8.12 -2.75
CA MET A 64 -2.20 -7.96 -1.56
C MET A 64 -2.59 -6.68 -0.82
N SER A 65 -2.82 -6.81 0.48
CA SER A 65 -2.79 -5.70 1.43
C SER A 65 -1.53 -5.80 2.28
N TYR A 66 -1.04 -4.69 2.83
CA TYR A 66 0.23 -4.69 3.55
C TYR A 66 0.23 -3.77 4.77
N ALA A 67 1.19 -3.98 5.67
CA ALA A 67 1.57 -3.03 6.69
C ALA A 67 3.06 -3.11 6.98
N THR A 68 3.58 -2.08 7.64
CA THR A 68 4.91 -2.11 8.25
C THR A 68 4.76 -1.89 9.74
N THR A 69 5.42 -2.71 10.55
CA THR A 69 5.39 -2.60 12.00
C THR A 69 6.16 -1.38 12.50
N ASP A 70 5.67 -0.76 13.57
CA ASP A 70 6.37 0.30 14.28
C ASP A 70 7.39 -0.25 15.30
N ALA A 71 8.00 0.65 16.08
CA ALA A 71 8.99 0.31 17.10
C ALA A 71 8.49 -0.70 18.17
N ASN A 72 7.18 -0.80 18.38
CA ASN A 72 6.56 -1.73 19.33
C ASN A 72 6.09 -3.02 18.66
N GLY A 73 6.34 -3.18 17.36
CA GLY A 73 5.84 -4.31 16.57
C GLY A 73 4.37 -4.13 16.14
N ASP A 74 3.75 -2.98 16.41
CA ASP A 74 2.34 -2.75 16.09
C ASP A 74 2.18 -2.40 14.61
N TYR A 75 1.13 -2.91 13.98
CA TYR A 75 0.83 -2.65 12.57
C TYR A 75 -0.64 -2.32 12.34
N ARG A 76 -0.89 -1.60 11.23
CA ARG A 76 -2.21 -1.32 10.69
C ARG A 76 -2.22 -1.60 9.20
N MET A 77 -3.10 -2.50 8.77
CA MET A 77 -3.18 -2.92 7.37
C MET A 77 -3.70 -1.81 6.48
N LYS A 78 -3.07 -1.69 5.33
CA LYS A 78 -3.42 -0.85 4.21
C LYS A 78 -3.78 -1.70 3.02
N PHE A 79 -4.84 -1.32 2.33
CA PHE A 79 -5.17 -1.93 1.05
C PHE A 79 -4.21 -1.42 -0.02
N ASN A 80 -3.84 -0.14 0.07
CA ASN A 80 -2.80 0.51 -0.73
C ASN A 80 -2.29 1.79 -0.02
N SER A 81 -1.49 2.60 -0.69
CA SER A 81 -0.94 3.85 -0.11
C SER A 81 -1.99 4.93 0.20
N GLU A 82 -3.24 4.77 -0.25
CA GLU A 82 -4.30 5.76 -0.10
C GLU A 82 -5.32 5.39 0.99
N VAL A 83 -5.62 4.09 1.16
CA VAL A 83 -6.69 3.63 2.05
C VAL A 83 -6.28 2.46 2.95
N ASP A 84 -6.69 2.56 4.22
CA ASP A 84 -6.54 1.50 5.22
C ASP A 84 -7.52 0.34 4.95
N GLY A 85 -7.10 -0.88 5.31
CA GLY A 85 -7.96 -2.06 5.39
C GLY A 85 -7.53 -3.22 4.50
N VAL A 86 -8.29 -4.31 4.57
CA VAL A 86 -8.09 -5.55 3.81
C VAL A 86 -9.44 -5.98 3.25
N LEU A 87 -9.47 -6.57 2.07
CA LEU A 87 -10.69 -7.21 1.57
C LEU A 87 -11.09 -8.40 2.47
N PRO A 88 -12.38 -8.63 2.71
CA PRO A 88 -12.84 -9.80 3.45
C PRO A 88 -12.54 -11.10 2.67
N GLY A 89 -12.35 -12.21 3.40
CA GLY A 89 -12.10 -13.53 2.82
C GLY A 89 -10.78 -14.17 3.25
N GLU A 90 -10.42 -15.27 2.60
CA GLU A 90 -9.22 -16.05 2.93
C GLU A 90 -7.95 -15.35 2.43
N VAL A 91 -6.92 -15.34 3.28
CA VAL A 91 -5.59 -14.80 2.97
C VAL A 91 -4.50 -15.75 3.47
N VAL A 92 -3.37 -15.72 2.79
CA VAL A 92 -2.09 -16.20 3.32
C VAL A 92 -1.30 -15.00 3.81
N VAL A 93 -0.82 -15.08 5.05
CA VAL A 93 0.00 -14.03 5.66
C VAL A 93 1.47 -14.28 5.37
N LYS A 94 2.20 -13.28 4.91
CA LYS A 94 3.66 -13.34 4.70
C LYS A 94 4.34 -12.21 5.46
N ILE A 95 5.35 -12.51 6.25
CA ILE A 95 6.04 -11.57 7.15
C ILE A 95 7.52 -11.59 6.80
N SER A 96 8.15 -10.42 6.62
CA SER A 96 9.57 -10.32 6.27
C SER A 96 10.21 -9.03 6.77
N THR A 97 11.43 -9.13 7.31
CA THR A 97 12.26 -7.96 7.69
C THR A 97 13.10 -7.42 6.53
N LEU A 98 13.07 -8.08 5.36
CA LEU A 98 13.79 -7.65 4.16
C LEU A 98 12.86 -7.11 3.06
N ALA A 99 11.57 -7.38 3.14
CA ALA A 99 10.60 -6.81 2.22
C ALA A 99 10.46 -5.29 2.41
N SER A 100 10.02 -4.61 1.38
CA SER A 100 9.74 -3.17 1.40
C SER A 100 8.40 -2.88 0.72
N THR A 101 7.65 -1.95 1.30
CA THR A 101 6.41 -1.41 0.73
C THR A 101 6.66 -0.19 -0.15
N GLY A 102 7.91 0.32 -0.17
CA GLY A 102 8.27 1.60 -0.78
C GLY A 102 7.84 2.84 0.01
N GLU A 103 7.11 2.68 1.12
CA GLU A 103 6.65 3.80 1.95
C GLU A 103 7.70 4.26 2.97
N LEU A 104 8.51 3.32 3.47
CA LEU A 104 9.68 3.66 4.27
C LEU A 104 10.80 4.11 3.34
N LYS A 105 11.27 5.34 3.53
CA LYS A 105 12.58 5.75 3.03
C LYS A 105 13.62 4.97 3.81
N THR A 106 14.06 3.85 3.27
CA THR A 106 15.31 3.27 3.74
C THR A 106 16.43 4.21 3.31
N ASP A 107 17.40 4.48 4.17
CA ASP A 107 18.62 5.24 3.84
C ASP A 107 19.48 4.55 2.75
N GLU A 108 18.95 3.48 2.15
CA GLU A 108 19.57 2.60 1.16
C GLU A 108 19.09 2.92 -0.27
N GLY A 109 18.10 3.81 -0.43
CA GLY A 109 17.71 4.36 -1.72
C GLY A 109 18.61 5.55 -2.09
N ASP A 110 19.54 5.32 -3.01
CA ASP A 110 20.41 6.33 -3.63
C ASP A 110 21.56 6.88 -2.77
N ALA A 111 22.11 6.08 -1.85
CA ALA A 111 23.47 6.36 -1.41
C ALA A 111 24.39 6.18 -2.64
N GLU A 112 24.94 7.27 -3.18
CA GLU A 112 26.06 7.16 -4.11
C GLU A 112 27.12 6.27 -3.45
N VAL A 113 27.37 5.11 -4.06
CA VAL A 113 28.34 4.16 -3.55
C VAL A 113 29.70 4.80 -3.72
N ASP A 114 30.16 5.53 -2.70
CA ASP A 114 31.55 5.92 -2.60
C ASP A 114 32.38 4.62 -2.58
N PRO A 115 33.19 4.35 -3.61
CA PRO A 115 33.97 3.12 -3.67
C PRO A 115 34.99 2.99 -2.53
N ASP A 116 35.29 4.09 -1.81
CA ASP A 116 36.17 4.11 -0.64
C ASP A 116 35.42 3.90 0.69
N LEU A 117 34.08 3.92 0.70
CA LEU A 117 33.31 3.59 1.89
C LEU A 117 33.18 2.06 2.07
N PRO A 118 33.26 1.56 3.32
CA PRO A 118 33.00 0.15 3.59
C PRO A 118 31.58 -0.21 3.14
N LYS A 119 31.46 -1.27 2.34
CA LYS A 119 30.17 -1.76 1.85
C LYS A 119 29.20 -1.96 3.02
N PRO A 120 27.93 -1.53 2.88
CA PRO A 120 26.90 -1.83 3.88
C PRO A 120 26.87 -3.34 4.16
N LYS A 121 26.75 -3.72 5.43
CA LYS A 121 26.56 -5.12 5.80
C LYS A 121 25.27 -5.61 5.17
N GLU A 122 25.32 -6.74 4.46
CA GLU A 122 24.12 -7.40 3.94
C GLU A 122 23.15 -7.67 5.11
N LYS A 123 21.94 -7.09 5.03
CA LYS A 123 20.86 -7.40 5.96
C LYS A 123 20.43 -8.85 5.77
N LYS A 124 20.26 -9.58 6.87
CA LYS A 124 19.74 -10.94 6.88
C LYS A 124 18.28 -10.93 7.27
N GLU A 125 17.50 -11.82 6.65
CA GLU A 125 16.13 -12.09 7.06
C GLU A 125 16.15 -12.67 8.47
N LEU A 126 15.35 -12.08 9.35
CA LEU A 126 15.19 -12.56 10.72
C LEU A 126 14.01 -13.54 10.82
N VAL A 127 13.01 -13.38 9.96
CA VAL A 127 11.79 -14.19 9.99
C VAL A 127 12.04 -15.57 9.36
N PRO A 128 11.73 -16.68 10.04
CA PRO A 128 11.80 -18.02 9.46
C PRO A 128 11.01 -18.17 8.16
N VAL A 129 11.43 -19.11 7.30
CA VAL A 129 10.84 -19.29 5.96
C VAL A 129 9.37 -19.71 6.01
N GLU A 130 8.95 -20.35 7.11
CA GLU A 130 7.60 -20.82 7.43
C GLU A 130 6.58 -19.69 7.63
N TYR A 131 7.04 -18.44 7.73
CA TYR A 131 6.18 -17.24 7.79
C TYR A 131 6.38 -16.31 6.60
N HIS A 132 7.30 -16.65 5.68
CA HIS A 132 7.65 -15.87 4.50
C HIS A 132 7.49 -16.75 3.25
N LYS A 133 8.57 -17.36 2.77
CA LYS A 133 8.64 -17.96 1.42
C LYS A 133 7.73 -19.18 1.32
N GLU A 134 7.60 -19.90 2.42
CA GLU A 134 6.81 -21.12 2.56
C GLU A 134 5.71 -20.91 3.59
N SER A 135 5.15 -19.69 3.65
CA SER A 135 4.19 -19.34 4.68
C SER A 135 2.98 -20.27 4.70
N LYS A 136 2.62 -20.71 5.91
CA LYS A 136 1.41 -21.52 6.19
C LYS A 136 0.44 -20.81 7.12
N LEU A 137 0.65 -19.52 7.35
CA LEU A 137 -0.23 -18.67 8.16
C LEU A 137 -1.48 -18.34 7.33
N ASN A 138 -2.55 -19.11 7.49
CA ASN A 138 -3.81 -18.89 6.78
C ASN A 138 -4.77 -18.15 7.70
N LEU A 139 -5.52 -17.18 7.17
CA LEU A 139 -6.53 -16.46 7.95
C LEU A 139 -7.78 -16.21 7.11
N THR A 140 -8.93 -16.30 7.75
CA THR A 140 -10.16 -15.69 7.26
C THR A 140 -10.24 -14.27 7.81
N ILE A 141 -10.40 -13.27 6.94
CA ILE A 141 -10.70 -11.89 7.33
C ILE A 141 -12.22 -11.74 7.46
N PRO A 142 -12.79 -11.71 8.68
CA PRO A 142 -14.21 -11.56 8.87
C PRO A 142 -14.61 -10.09 8.74
N THR A 143 -15.92 -9.85 8.66
CA THR A 143 -16.47 -8.49 8.73
C THR A 143 -16.18 -7.83 10.08
N GLY A 144 -16.01 -6.51 10.10
CA GLY A 144 -15.85 -5.73 11.34
C GLY A 144 -14.42 -5.22 11.55
N ASN A 145 -14.05 -4.95 12.81
CA ASN A 145 -12.69 -4.58 13.17
C ASN A 145 -11.98 -5.81 13.75
N ASN A 146 -10.79 -6.11 13.26
CA ASN A 146 -10.06 -7.31 13.66
C ASN A 146 -8.65 -6.99 14.15
N VAL A 147 -8.22 -7.76 15.15
CA VAL A 147 -6.87 -7.71 15.71
C VAL A 147 -6.24 -9.08 15.54
N PHE A 148 -5.13 -9.16 14.80
CA PHE A 148 -4.39 -10.41 14.59
C PHE A 148 -2.94 -10.24 15.03
N ASN A 149 -2.56 -10.87 16.15
CA ASN A 149 -1.21 -10.80 16.68
C ASN A 149 -0.41 -12.04 16.27
N PHE A 150 0.85 -11.85 15.89
CA PHE A 150 1.73 -12.93 15.50
C PHE A 150 2.93 -13.01 16.45
N ASP A 151 2.85 -13.95 17.39
CA ASP A 151 3.97 -14.31 18.26
C ASP A 151 4.77 -15.44 17.59
N LEU A 152 5.78 -15.06 16.80
CA LEU A 152 6.63 -15.95 16.02
C LEU A 152 7.81 -16.44 16.85
N ASN A 153 8.27 -17.66 16.60
CA ASN A 153 9.52 -18.17 17.14
C ASN A 153 10.50 -18.52 16.03
N SER A 154 11.81 -18.38 16.31
CA SER A 154 12.89 -18.69 15.36
C SER A 154 12.93 -20.16 14.92
N ASP A 155 12.25 -21.06 15.64
CA ASP A 155 12.15 -22.48 15.29
C ASP A 155 10.98 -22.82 14.33
N GLY A 156 10.24 -21.80 13.87
CA GLY A 156 9.10 -21.97 12.97
C GLY A 156 7.78 -22.30 13.67
N SER A 157 7.73 -22.32 15.01
CA SER A 157 6.49 -22.41 15.79
C SER A 157 5.88 -21.03 16.12
N THR A 158 4.55 -20.93 16.10
CA THR A 158 3.83 -19.67 16.40
C THR A 158 2.61 -19.93 17.27
N THR A 159 2.22 -18.94 18.06
CA THR A 159 0.94 -18.93 18.79
C THR A 159 -0.05 -17.91 18.22
N GLY A 160 0.32 -17.25 17.13
CA GLY A 160 -0.57 -16.39 16.36
C GLY A 160 -1.68 -17.18 15.66
N PRO A 161 -2.63 -16.48 15.03
CA PRO A 161 -3.73 -17.13 14.32
C PRO A 161 -3.18 -17.87 13.09
N ILE A 162 -3.74 -19.06 12.84
CA ILE A 162 -3.35 -20.05 11.82
C ILE A 162 -4.57 -20.60 11.09
#